data_AF-V5DLE3-F1
#
_entry.id   AF-V5DLE3-F1
#
_cell.length_a   1.000
_cell.length_b   1.000
_cell.length_c   1.000
_cell.angle_alpha   90.00
_cell.angle_beta   90.00
_cell.angle_gamma   90.00
#
_symmetry.space_group_name_H-M   'P 1'
#
loop_
_entity.id
_entity.type
_entity.pdbx_description
1 polymer ?
#
loop_
_entity_poly.entity_id
_entity_poly.type
_entity_poly.pdbx_seq_one_letter_code
_entity_poly.pdbx_strand_id
1 'polypeptide(L)'
;MLSQNVAKTTVPSYYMIRTNLPQRKPQNQWEGVYYFGGITKRQCHLILLQRKREREARMRAFSASCSNLLRLLEGDTQEQQQAKTQTIQLSSPHGPFDLAIRLAQHGLYQQASRIVDELHQQRALRMSHYGLLIDALSAPCLGQRILYGSAQCDPALTYKLLGDENGEERAQEAHRWFDMAFALLTAECRMSGSGRRLPQATAAATHLVNALMRALLTCGYTHVSAVPDAVYDRMGLMGISPTISTYELVMLALSLQGNMKEAESVFSFLRRHHNEHVTIGSFNALLLGHRECRQFDRCDAIWQELVDRRWPRASTLTAELYLRSIVDHSYTPTSGPLQRFGNINVVEKKKIPLVLAQMDDLGIPRAHLSRPLMDEVEDALRKFHIYKSRYYEWGRAVKQFNFIEFRRRNGWMYDLHLMKNTSKQVGPLRDFNQPDATQAPVATVEIPAFFNERPAWEQPPLEETLYVTESKERYDDVRSGDIYEDRTRSLHDRSPTWMNEVPETRYDHLYGVNHPDIAKIGIRRHLNAEYVNRKEVVERDAALMKKNLSTGRRLRRKVESSRTHRNAGSMSGAASASVSR
;
A
#
# COMPACT_ATOMS: atom_id res chain seq x y z
N MET A 1 20.71 19.80 27.18
CA MET A 1 20.02 19.14 28.31
C MET A 1 18.57 18.87 27.91
N LEU A 2 17.93 17.83 28.45
CA LEU A 2 16.56 17.42 28.09
C LEU A 2 15.57 17.89 29.16
N SER A 3 14.45 18.52 28.79
CA SER A 3 13.42 19.00 29.73
C SER A 3 12.77 17.90 30.57
N GLN A 4 12.73 16.68 30.04
CA GLN A 4 12.23 15.49 30.73
C GLN A 4 13.16 15.00 31.87
N ASN A 5 14.40 15.52 31.98
CA ASN A 5 15.28 15.24 33.11
C ASN A 5 14.83 16.04 34.35
N VAL A 6 13.71 15.64 34.94
CA VAL A 6 13.11 16.26 36.13
C VAL A 6 13.74 15.71 37.41
N ALA A 7 13.70 16.46 38.51
CA ALA A 7 14.06 15.96 39.84
C ALA A 7 13.10 14.85 40.29
N LYS A 8 13.61 13.77 40.88
CA LYS A 8 12.82 12.65 41.45
C LYS A 8 12.86 12.59 42.97
N THR A 9 13.67 13.45 43.58
CA THR A 9 13.84 13.56 45.02
C THR A 9 13.45 14.97 45.44
N THR A 10 12.84 15.09 46.60
CA THR A 10 12.66 16.38 47.27
C THR A 10 14.01 16.92 47.73
N VAL A 11 14.06 18.21 48.05
CA VAL A 11 15.25 18.80 48.68
C VAL A 11 15.58 18.04 49.98
N PRO A 12 16.84 17.60 50.18
CA PRO A 12 17.23 16.85 51.38
C PRO A 12 16.86 17.60 52.66
N SER A 13 16.08 16.96 53.53
CA SER A 13 15.62 17.55 54.80
C SER A 13 15.25 16.48 55.83
N TYR A 14 15.09 16.87 57.10
CA TYR A 14 14.63 15.97 58.17
C TYR A 14 13.26 15.33 57.88
N TYR A 15 12.49 15.89 56.96
CA TYR A 15 11.19 15.34 56.57
C TYR A 15 11.32 13.93 55.98
N MET A 16 12.43 13.62 55.31
CA MET A 16 12.73 12.29 54.77
C MET A 16 12.97 11.24 55.86
N ILE A 17 13.34 11.67 57.08
CA ILE A 17 13.64 10.81 58.23
C ILE A 17 12.40 10.69 59.13
N ARG A 18 11.66 11.78 59.29
CA ARG A 18 10.57 11.90 60.27
C ARG A 18 9.19 11.52 59.74
N THR A 19 9.08 11.13 58.47
CA THR A 19 7.80 10.74 57.85
C THR A 19 7.89 9.35 57.22
N ASN A 20 6.74 8.69 57.11
CA ASN A 20 6.62 7.37 56.48
C ASN A 20 6.43 7.46 54.96
N LEU A 21 6.78 8.59 54.33
CA LEU A 21 6.66 8.74 52.89
C LEU A 21 7.66 7.82 52.17
N PRO A 22 7.23 7.08 51.14
CA PRO A 22 8.09 6.15 50.44
C PRO A 22 9.17 6.89 49.64
N GLN A 23 10.41 6.44 49.74
CA GLN A 23 11.56 7.04 49.02
C GLN A 23 11.66 6.61 47.55
N ARG A 24 10.79 5.70 47.11
CA ARG A 24 10.72 5.19 45.73
C ARG A 24 9.30 4.79 45.38
N LYS A 25 9.00 4.75 44.09
CA LYS A 25 7.72 4.22 43.60
C LYS A 25 7.59 2.72 43.90
N PRO A 26 6.36 2.23 44.14
CA PRO A 26 6.09 0.79 44.07
C PRO A 26 6.35 0.29 42.64
N GLN A 27 6.63 -1.01 42.49
CA GLN A 27 6.80 -1.61 41.17
C GLN A 27 5.46 -1.67 40.44
N ASN A 28 5.46 -1.36 39.14
CA ASN A 28 4.29 -1.52 38.29
C ASN A 28 4.23 -2.97 37.78
N GLN A 29 3.21 -3.72 38.18
CA GLN A 29 3.07 -5.14 37.84
C GLN A 29 2.85 -5.37 36.33
N TRP A 30 2.16 -4.47 35.65
CA TRP A 30 1.77 -4.63 34.24
C TRP A 30 2.77 -4.04 33.25
N GLU A 31 3.83 -3.40 33.74
CA GLU A 31 4.92 -2.96 32.89
C GLU A 31 5.87 -4.12 32.61
N GLY A 32 6.04 -4.45 31.34
CA GLY A 32 6.96 -5.49 30.92
C GLY A 32 8.41 -5.14 31.23
N VAL A 33 9.24 -6.17 31.41
CA VAL A 33 10.69 -6.01 31.49
C VAL A 33 11.21 -5.34 30.21
N TYR A 34 12.06 -4.33 30.34
CA TYR A 34 12.65 -3.70 29.16
C TYR A 34 13.72 -4.61 28.56
N TYR A 35 13.65 -4.82 27.24
CA TYR A 35 14.64 -5.60 26.50
C TYR A 35 14.88 -4.98 25.11
N PHE A 36 16.00 -5.34 24.48
CA PHE A 36 16.41 -4.81 23.20
C PHE A 36 15.92 -5.71 22.05
N GLY A 37 14.82 -5.30 21.40
CA GLY A 37 14.25 -5.95 20.21
C GLY A 37 14.29 -5.09 18.94
N GLY A 38 15.31 -4.23 18.79
CA GLY A 38 15.42 -3.26 17.69
C GLY A 38 16.74 -3.32 16.93
N ILE A 39 16.86 -2.51 15.87
CA ILE A 39 18.07 -2.39 15.05
C ILE A 39 18.60 -0.96 15.01
N THR A 40 19.90 -0.84 14.76
CA THR A 40 20.55 0.45 14.53
C THR A 40 20.31 0.96 13.11
N LYS A 41 20.47 2.28 12.90
CA LYS A 41 20.44 2.87 11.54
C LYS A 41 21.51 2.29 10.62
N ARG A 42 22.71 1.98 11.15
CA ARG A 42 23.78 1.30 10.42
C ARG A 42 23.36 -0.08 9.93
N GLN A 43 22.78 -0.90 10.81
CA GLN A 43 22.30 -2.24 10.43
C GLN A 43 21.21 -2.18 9.37
N CYS A 44 20.22 -1.28 9.54
CA CYS A 44 19.18 -1.05 8.53
C CYS A 44 19.78 -0.67 7.16
N HIS A 45 20.73 0.27 7.14
CA HIS A 45 21.43 0.65 5.92
C HIS A 45 22.17 -0.51 5.26
N LEU A 46 22.87 -1.35 6.05
CA LEU A 46 23.58 -2.53 5.53
C LEU A 46 22.62 -3.53 4.88
N ILE A 47 21.48 -3.82 5.51
CA ILE A 47 20.44 -4.71 4.96
C ILE A 47 19.91 -4.13 3.64
N LEU A 48 19.57 -2.84 3.59
CA LEU A 48 19.09 -2.18 2.37
C LEU A 48 20.13 -2.19 1.24
N LEU A 49 21.40 -1.94 1.56
CA LEU A 49 22.50 -1.99 0.59
C LEU A 49 22.69 -3.40 0.04
N GLN A 50 22.65 -4.42 0.91
CA GLN A 50 22.76 -5.81 0.51
C GLN A 50 21.60 -6.21 -0.42
N ARG A 51 20.35 -5.93 -0.03
CA ARG A 51 19.16 -6.15 -0.88
C ARG A 51 19.27 -5.46 -2.24
N LYS A 52 19.82 -4.24 -2.29
CA LYS A 52 20.04 -3.51 -3.55
C LYS A 52 21.03 -4.25 -4.45
N ARG A 53 22.20 -4.65 -3.92
CA ARG A 53 23.23 -5.37 -4.69
C ARG A 53 22.74 -6.70 -5.24
N GLU A 54 21.92 -7.41 -4.48
CA GLU A 54 21.33 -8.67 -4.92
C GLU A 54 20.32 -8.49 -6.05
N ARG A 55 19.48 -7.45 -5.98
CA ARG A 55 18.59 -7.07 -7.08
C ARG A 55 19.37 -6.72 -8.34
N GLU A 56 20.43 -5.92 -8.21
CA GLU A 56 21.31 -5.58 -9.34
C GLU A 56 22.02 -6.82 -9.92
N ALA A 57 22.44 -7.78 -9.09
CA ALA A 57 23.04 -9.02 -9.55
C ALA A 57 22.07 -9.86 -10.39
N ARG A 58 20.82 -10.00 -9.93
CA ARG A 58 19.77 -10.73 -10.68
C ARG A 58 19.37 -10.01 -11.97
N MET A 59 19.28 -8.69 -11.93
CA MET A 59 19.05 -7.88 -13.13
C MET A 59 20.18 -8.08 -14.16
N ARG A 60 21.44 -8.00 -13.73
CA ARG A 60 22.60 -8.24 -14.61
C ARG A 60 22.59 -9.64 -15.21
N ALA A 61 22.28 -10.67 -14.43
CA ALA A 61 22.19 -12.04 -14.94
C ALA A 61 21.11 -12.19 -16.02
N PHE A 62 19.92 -11.60 -15.79
CA PHE A 62 18.85 -11.57 -16.79
C PHE A 62 19.27 -10.80 -18.05
N SER A 63 19.82 -9.59 -17.92
CA SER A 63 20.28 -8.78 -19.05
C SER A 63 21.36 -9.47 -19.87
N ALA A 64 22.32 -10.15 -19.23
CA ALA A 64 23.35 -10.94 -19.90
C ALA A 64 22.75 -12.14 -20.65
N SER A 65 21.77 -12.81 -20.05
CA SER A 65 21.09 -13.93 -20.70
C SER A 65 20.25 -13.46 -21.90
N CYS A 66 19.55 -12.33 -21.79
CA CYS A 66 18.82 -11.74 -22.91
C CYS A 66 19.75 -11.30 -24.05
N SER A 67 20.89 -10.67 -23.73
CA SER A 67 21.84 -10.23 -24.76
C SER A 67 22.54 -11.39 -25.46
N ASN A 68 22.74 -12.52 -24.78
CA ASN A 68 23.21 -13.75 -25.41
C ASN A 68 22.19 -14.31 -26.40
N LEU A 69 20.89 -14.30 -26.06
CA LEU A 69 19.83 -14.79 -26.95
C LEU A 69 19.65 -13.91 -28.18
N LEU A 70 19.71 -12.58 -28.04
CA LEU A 70 19.64 -11.66 -29.18
C LEU A 70 20.82 -11.85 -30.13
N ARG A 71 22.04 -12.10 -29.61
CA ARG A 71 23.21 -12.42 -30.43
C ARG A 71 23.07 -13.75 -31.18
N LEU A 72 22.48 -14.77 -30.55
CA LEU A 72 22.19 -16.05 -31.23
C LEU A 72 21.17 -15.86 -32.36
N LEU A 73 20.13 -15.06 -32.12
CA LEU A 73 19.14 -14.72 -33.16
C LEU A 73 19.78 -13.98 -34.34
N GLU A 74 20.63 -12.99 -34.08
CA GLU A 74 21.37 -12.27 -35.13
C GLU A 74 22.32 -13.19 -35.90
N GLY A 75 23.04 -14.08 -35.21
CA GLY A 75 23.92 -15.08 -35.83
C GLY A 75 23.17 -16.02 -36.77
N ASP A 76 22.04 -16.59 -36.33
CA ASP A 76 21.19 -17.46 -37.15
C ASP A 76 20.66 -16.73 -38.39
N THR A 77 20.28 -15.44 -38.27
CA THR A 77 19.83 -14.67 -39.44
C THR A 77 20.94 -14.41 -40.46
N GLN A 78 22.19 -14.23 -40.00
CA GLN A 78 23.35 -14.03 -40.89
C GLN A 78 23.77 -15.34 -41.57
N GLU A 79 23.78 -16.46 -40.83
CA GLU A 79 24.07 -17.79 -41.39
C GLU A 79 23.00 -18.23 -42.41
N GLN A 80 21.72 -17.96 -42.15
CA GLN A 80 20.65 -18.21 -43.13
C GLN A 80 20.76 -17.35 -44.39
N GLN A 81 21.25 -16.11 -44.28
CA GLN A 81 21.54 -15.27 -45.45
C GLN A 81 22.71 -15.81 -46.27
N GLN A 82 23.77 -16.30 -45.61
CA GLN A 82 24.92 -16.92 -46.30
C GLN A 82 24.55 -18.28 -46.92
N ALA A 83 23.79 -19.13 -46.21
CA ALA A 83 23.32 -20.43 -46.69
C ALA A 83 22.31 -20.33 -47.85
N LYS A 84 21.55 -19.24 -47.99
CA LYS A 84 20.76 -18.97 -49.21
C LYS A 84 21.62 -18.81 -50.47
N THR A 85 22.93 -18.61 -50.33
CA THR A 85 23.89 -18.53 -51.44
C THR A 85 24.52 -19.89 -51.79
N GLN A 86 24.34 -20.92 -50.94
CA GLN A 86 24.84 -22.27 -51.18
C GLN A 86 23.79 -23.30 -50.77
N THR A 87 23.19 -23.97 -51.76
CA THR A 87 22.14 -24.98 -51.59
C THR A 87 22.59 -26.17 -50.74
N ILE A 88 22.39 -26.11 -49.42
CA ILE A 88 22.34 -27.29 -48.53
C ILE A 88 21.25 -27.06 -47.47
N GLN A 89 20.14 -27.78 -47.63
CA GLN A 89 19.11 -27.96 -46.60
C GLN A 89 19.61 -28.99 -45.57
N LEU A 90 20.14 -28.56 -44.43
CA LEU A 90 20.36 -29.43 -43.25
C LEU A 90 20.51 -28.60 -41.96
N SER A 91 19.50 -27.80 -41.61
CA SER A 91 19.32 -27.37 -40.21
C SER A 91 18.21 -28.21 -39.61
N SER A 92 18.51 -28.97 -38.55
CA SER A 92 17.49 -29.76 -37.87
C SER A 92 16.41 -28.83 -37.29
N PRO A 93 15.11 -29.20 -37.32
CA PRO A 93 14.02 -28.36 -36.82
C PRO A 93 14.08 -28.08 -35.31
N HIS A 94 14.96 -28.76 -34.57
CA HIS A 94 15.09 -28.62 -33.12
C HIS A 94 15.79 -27.32 -32.68
N GLY A 95 16.71 -26.79 -33.48
CA GLY A 95 17.41 -25.53 -33.20
C GLY A 95 16.49 -24.31 -33.15
N PRO A 96 15.76 -23.99 -34.24
CA PRO A 96 14.85 -22.84 -34.27
C PRO A 96 13.70 -22.98 -33.26
N PHE A 97 13.21 -24.20 -33.01
CA PHE A 97 12.20 -24.47 -32.00
C PHE A 97 12.67 -24.11 -30.58
N ASP A 98 13.87 -24.54 -30.19
CA ASP A 98 14.44 -24.25 -28.88
C ASP A 98 14.77 -22.75 -28.71
N LEU A 99 15.22 -22.09 -29.79
CA LEU A 99 15.42 -20.64 -29.81
C LEU A 99 14.09 -19.89 -29.59
N ALA A 100 13.00 -20.29 -30.25
CA ALA A 100 11.69 -19.67 -30.08
C ALA A 100 11.17 -19.80 -28.62
N ILE A 101 11.34 -20.98 -28.00
CA ILE A 101 11.01 -21.18 -26.58
C ILE A 101 11.82 -20.24 -25.70
N ARG A 102 13.15 -20.18 -25.89
CA ARG A 102 14.03 -19.33 -25.06
C ARG A 102 13.70 -17.85 -25.23
N LEU A 103 13.42 -17.38 -26.44
CA LEU A 103 12.99 -16.00 -26.69
C LEU A 103 11.67 -15.68 -25.97
N ALA A 104 10.66 -16.56 -26.09
CA ALA A 104 9.37 -16.39 -25.41
C ALA A 104 9.52 -16.40 -23.88
N GLN A 105 10.36 -17.28 -23.32
CA GLN A 105 10.61 -17.33 -21.87
C GLN A 105 11.20 -16.03 -21.30
N HIS A 106 11.98 -15.31 -22.10
CA HIS A 106 12.56 -14.01 -21.74
C HIS A 106 11.62 -12.82 -22.00
N GLY A 107 10.41 -13.06 -22.53
CA GLY A 107 9.42 -12.03 -22.85
C GLY A 107 9.56 -11.45 -24.26
N LEU A 108 10.42 -12.00 -25.12
CA LEU A 108 10.64 -11.55 -26.49
C LEU A 108 9.69 -12.25 -27.48
N TYR A 109 8.38 -12.16 -27.22
CA TYR A 109 7.35 -12.90 -27.96
C TYR A 109 7.26 -12.49 -29.44
N GLN A 110 7.54 -11.23 -29.80
CA GLN A 110 7.49 -10.76 -31.20
C GLN A 110 8.51 -11.48 -32.10
N GLN A 111 9.71 -11.73 -31.58
CA GLN A 111 10.76 -12.45 -32.30
C GLN A 111 10.44 -13.94 -32.37
N ALA A 112 9.91 -14.51 -31.27
CA ALA A 112 9.48 -15.91 -31.22
C ALA A 112 8.33 -16.19 -32.20
N SER A 113 7.33 -15.30 -32.31
CA SER A 113 6.16 -15.45 -33.18
C SER A 113 6.55 -15.68 -34.65
N ARG A 114 7.55 -14.95 -35.16
CA ARG A 114 8.06 -15.13 -36.54
C ARG A 114 8.63 -16.53 -36.77
N ILE A 115 9.42 -17.03 -35.83
CA ILE A 115 10.02 -18.37 -35.92
C ILE A 115 8.94 -19.44 -35.84
N VAL A 116 7.95 -19.28 -34.95
CA VAL A 116 6.83 -20.21 -34.81
C VAL A 116 6.00 -20.29 -36.08
N ASP A 117 5.76 -19.16 -36.75
CA ASP A 117 5.04 -19.11 -38.03
C ASP A 117 5.76 -19.88 -39.13
N GLU A 118 7.08 -19.71 -39.26
CA GLU A 118 7.89 -20.47 -40.23
C GLU A 118 7.86 -21.98 -39.95
N LEU A 119 7.98 -22.37 -38.68
CA LEU A 119 7.93 -23.78 -38.26
C LEU A 119 6.54 -24.41 -38.46
N HIS A 120 5.47 -23.64 -38.27
CA HIS A 120 4.11 -24.08 -38.55
C HIS A 120 3.88 -24.27 -40.06
N GLN A 121 4.32 -23.33 -40.89
CA GLN A 121 4.21 -23.42 -42.35
C GLN A 121 4.97 -24.64 -42.92
N GLN A 122 6.15 -24.93 -42.37
CA GLN A 122 6.94 -26.10 -42.73
C GLN A 122 6.38 -27.43 -42.19
N ARG A 123 5.27 -27.40 -41.42
CA ARG A 123 4.68 -28.55 -40.72
C ARG A 123 5.68 -29.32 -39.85
N ALA A 124 6.66 -28.60 -39.27
CA ALA A 124 7.70 -29.19 -38.42
C ALA A 124 7.26 -29.37 -36.96
N LEU A 125 6.15 -28.73 -36.54
CA LEU A 125 5.66 -28.75 -35.17
C LEU A 125 4.66 -29.89 -34.95
N ARG A 126 4.82 -30.60 -33.84
CA ARG A 126 3.86 -31.59 -33.31
C ARG A 126 3.04 -30.94 -32.19
N MET A 127 1.93 -31.56 -31.83
CA MET A 127 1.08 -31.08 -30.73
C MET A 127 1.85 -30.84 -29.41
N SER A 128 2.78 -31.72 -29.04
CA SER A 128 3.59 -31.55 -27.81
C SER A 128 4.47 -30.30 -27.83
N HIS A 129 4.90 -29.88 -29.02
CA HIS A 129 5.70 -28.66 -29.21
C HIS A 129 4.89 -27.40 -28.95
N TYR A 130 3.59 -27.39 -29.32
CA TYR A 130 2.70 -26.26 -29.05
C TYR A 130 2.43 -26.06 -27.56
N GLY A 131 2.26 -27.15 -26.79
CA GLY A 131 2.11 -27.04 -25.35
C GLY A 131 3.30 -26.30 -24.71
N LEU A 132 4.52 -26.65 -25.11
CA LEU A 132 5.75 -25.99 -24.62
C LEU A 132 5.88 -24.53 -25.08
N LEU A 133 5.50 -24.23 -26.32
CA LEU A 133 5.52 -22.85 -26.85
C LEU A 133 4.52 -21.95 -26.12
N ILE A 134 3.28 -22.41 -25.93
CA ILE A 134 2.25 -21.66 -25.19
C ILE A 134 2.69 -21.47 -23.74
N ASP A 135 3.24 -22.51 -23.10
CA ASP A 135 3.80 -22.38 -21.75
C ASP A 135 4.96 -21.37 -21.69
N ALA A 136 5.79 -21.27 -22.74
CA ALA A 136 6.86 -20.29 -22.81
C ALA A 136 6.36 -18.83 -22.85
N LEU A 137 5.15 -18.57 -23.37
CA LEU A 137 4.52 -17.24 -23.37
C LEU A 137 4.14 -16.73 -21.97
N SER A 138 4.13 -17.61 -20.96
CA SER A 138 4.05 -17.21 -19.55
C SER A 138 5.30 -16.45 -19.06
N ALA A 139 6.35 -16.38 -19.90
CA ALA A 139 7.59 -15.63 -19.69
C ALA A 139 8.26 -15.91 -18.31
N PRO A 140 8.55 -17.19 -17.96
CA PRO A 140 9.06 -17.54 -16.63
C PRO A 140 10.42 -16.91 -16.28
N CYS A 141 11.32 -16.69 -17.25
CA CYS A 141 12.61 -16.03 -16.99
C CYS A 141 12.42 -14.55 -16.67
N LEU A 142 11.52 -13.88 -17.40
CA LEU A 142 11.10 -12.50 -17.09
C LEU A 142 10.40 -12.44 -15.72
N GLY A 143 9.56 -13.44 -15.43
CA GLY A 143 8.90 -13.63 -14.14
C GLY A 143 9.89 -13.75 -12.99
N GLN A 144 10.98 -14.51 -13.15
CA GLN A 144 12.03 -14.59 -12.13
C GLN A 144 12.73 -13.24 -11.91
N ARG A 145 13.00 -12.47 -12.97
CA ARG A 145 13.55 -11.11 -12.85
C ARG A 145 12.59 -10.20 -12.06
N ILE A 146 11.30 -10.24 -12.36
CA ILE A 146 10.26 -9.43 -11.71
C ILE A 146 10.09 -9.86 -10.25
N LEU A 147 9.93 -11.15 -10.00
CA LEU A 147 9.81 -11.74 -8.67
C LEU A 147 10.90 -11.21 -7.75
N TYR A 148 12.14 -11.34 -8.18
CA TYR A 148 13.28 -10.97 -7.36
C TYR A 148 13.68 -9.49 -7.40
N GLY A 149 13.21 -8.76 -8.41
CA GLY A 149 13.51 -7.34 -8.64
C GLY A 149 12.42 -6.43 -8.09
N SER A 150 11.35 -6.26 -8.87
CA SER A 150 10.24 -5.33 -8.61
C SER A 150 9.25 -5.86 -7.57
N ALA A 151 8.92 -7.15 -7.59
CA ALA A 151 7.92 -7.74 -6.71
C ALA A 151 8.43 -8.05 -5.28
N GLN A 152 9.70 -7.77 -4.97
CA GLN A 152 10.29 -8.04 -3.64
C GLN A 152 10.05 -9.47 -3.11
N CYS A 153 10.14 -10.42 -4.04
CA CYS A 153 9.90 -11.86 -3.86
C CYS A 153 8.46 -12.22 -3.49
N ASP A 154 7.48 -11.34 -3.68
CA ASP A 154 6.07 -11.66 -3.50
C ASP A 154 5.49 -12.37 -4.74
N PRO A 155 5.03 -13.62 -4.61
CA PRO A 155 4.49 -14.38 -5.75
C PRO A 155 3.23 -13.75 -6.34
N ALA A 156 2.32 -13.19 -5.53
CA ALA A 156 1.06 -12.63 -6.02
C ALA A 156 1.30 -11.36 -6.85
N LEU A 157 2.19 -10.50 -6.35
CA LEU A 157 2.60 -9.29 -7.04
C LEU A 157 3.35 -9.59 -8.35
N THR A 158 4.02 -10.74 -8.44
CA THR A 158 4.70 -11.16 -9.68
C THR A 158 3.73 -11.37 -10.84
N TYR A 159 2.58 -12.01 -10.61
CA TYR A 159 1.55 -12.17 -11.65
C TYR A 159 1.01 -10.82 -12.12
N LYS A 160 0.71 -9.92 -11.18
CA LYS A 160 0.19 -8.58 -11.47
C LYS A 160 1.18 -7.77 -12.31
N LEU A 161 2.46 -7.73 -11.92
CA LEU A 161 3.50 -6.99 -12.63
C LEU A 161 3.92 -7.64 -13.95
N LEU A 162 3.80 -8.96 -14.10
CA LEU A 162 3.98 -9.61 -15.39
C LEU A 162 2.91 -9.19 -16.40
N GLY A 163 1.68 -8.97 -15.94
CA GLY A 163 0.59 -8.49 -16.79
C GLY A 163 0.89 -7.16 -17.49
N ASP A 164 1.67 -6.29 -16.85
CA ASP A 164 2.09 -5.00 -17.40
C ASP A 164 3.12 -5.12 -18.54
N GLU A 165 3.85 -6.24 -18.62
CA GLU A 165 4.87 -6.50 -19.66
C GLU A 165 4.20 -7.08 -20.91
N ASN A 166 3.58 -6.20 -21.71
CA ASN A 166 2.87 -6.51 -22.95
C ASN A 166 1.90 -7.71 -22.82
N GLY A 167 1.18 -7.78 -21.70
CA GLY A 167 0.30 -8.91 -21.40
C GLY A 167 -0.81 -9.14 -22.42
N GLU A 168 -1.31 -8.08 -23.05
CA GLU A 168 -2.34 -8.15 -24.09
C GLU A 168 -1.83 -8.85 -25.36
N GLU A 169 -0.68 -8.43 -25.88
CA GLU A 169 -0.09 -9.03 -27.08
C GLU A 169 0.32 -10.50 -26.83
N ARG A 170 0.87 -10.81 -25.65
CA ARG A 170 1.18 -12.20 -25.26
C ARG A 170 -0.07 -13.07 -25.17
N ALA A 171 -1.19 -12.54 -24.67
CA ALA A 171 -2.45 -13.27 -24.60
C ALA A 171 -3.02 -13.55 -26.00
N GLN A 172 -2.98 -12.56 -26.91
CA GLN A 172 -3.42 -12.72 -28.29
C GLN A 172 -2.59 -13.78 -29.03
N GLU A 173 -1.26 -13.76 -28.88
CA GLU A 173 -0.38 -14.79 -29.43
C GLU A 173 -0.64 -16.16 -28.80
N ALA A 174 -0.92 -16.24 -27.49
CA ALA A 174 -1.26 -17.50 -26.83
C ALA A 174 -2.55 -18.11 -27.40
N HIS A 175 -3.59 -17.31 -27.62
CA HIS A 175 -4.82 -17.76 -28.28
C HIS A 175 -4.57 -18.19 -29.73
N ARG A 176 -3.78 -17.43 -30.48
CA ARG A 176 -3.41 -17.77 -31.86
C ARG A 176 -2.66 -19.10 -31.93
N TRP A 177 -1.66 -19.31 -31.08
CA TRP A 177 -0.88 -20.54 -31.04
C TRP A 177 -1.73 -21.73 -30.58
N PHE A 178 -2.68 -21.50 -29.66
CA PHE A 178 -3.66 -22.49 -29.26
C PHE A 178 -4.56 -22.92 -30.43
N ASP A 179 -5.11 -21.98 -31.20
CA ASP A 179 -5.97 -22.31 -32.35
C ASP A 179 -5.20 -23.05 -33.46
N MET A 180 -3.94 -22.66 -33.72
CA MET A 180 -3.05 -23.41 -34.63
C MET A 180 -2.79 -24.85 -34.15
N ALA A 181 -2.52 -25.01 -32.85
CA ALA A 181 -2.32 -26.32 -32.24
C ALA A 181 -3.57 -27.19 -32.32
N PHE A 182 -4.75 -26.61 -32.07
CA PHE A 182 -6.02 -27.31 -32.11
C PHE A 182 -6.40 -27.73 -33.53
N ALA A 183 -6.12 -26.89 -34.53
CA ALA A 183 -6.30 -27.25 -35.94
C ALA A 183 -5.43 -28.45 -36.33
N LEU A 184 -4.16 -28.48 -35.91
CA LEU A 184 -3.26 -29.63 -36.14
C LEU A 184 -3.74 -30.89 -35.42
N LEU A 185 -4.17 -30.78 -34.16
CA LEU A 185 -4.72 -31.89 -33.39
C LEU A 185 -5.95 -32.50 -34.10
N THR A 186 -6.83 -31.67 -34.66
CA THR A 186 -7.98 -32.15 -35.44
C THR A 186 -7.56 -32.86 -36.72
N ALA A 187 -6.48 -32.41 -37.38
CA ALA A 187 -5.93 -33.05 -38.57
C ALA A 187 -5.26 -34.40 -38.22
N GLU A 188 -4.42 -34.45 -37.18
CA GLU A 188 -3.77 -35.68 -36.71
C GLU A 188 -4.79 -36.76 -36.32
N CYS A 189 -5.88 -36.37 -35.63
CA CYS A 189 -6.96 -37.29 -35.28
C CYS A 189 -7.73 -37.83 -36.50
N ARG A 190 -7.86 -37.04 -37.57
CA ARG A 190 -8.50 -37.47 -38.83
C ARG A 190 -7.62 -38.46 -39.62
N MET A 191 -6.30 -38.29 -39.59
CA MET A 191 -5.36 -39.11 -40.34
C MET A 191 -5.10 -40.48 -39.70
N SER A 192 -5.32 -40.62 -38.38
CA SER A 192 -5.01 -41.87 -37.65
C SER A 192 -6.03 -43.01 -37.87
N GLY A 193 -7.04 -42.85 -38.73
CA GLY A 193 -7.91 -43.94 -39.19
C GLY A 193 -8.82 -44.61 -38.15
N SER A 194 -8.68 -44.33 -36.85
CA SER A 194 -9.59 -44.83 -35.82
C SER A 194 -10.84 -43.94 -35.76
N GLY A 195 -11.88 -44.30 -36.52
CA GLY A 195 -13.14 -43.54 -36.68
C GLY A 195 -14.03 -43.33 -35.45
N ARG A 196 -13.46 -43.17 -34.23
CA ARG A 196 -14.23 -42.91 -32.99
C ARG A 196 -13.61 -41.94 -31.98
N ARG A 197 -12.38 -41.43 -32.17
CA ARG A 197 -11.79 -40.47 -31.20
C ARG A 197 -12.02 -39.03 -31.65
N LEU A 198 -12.91 -38.32 -30.96
CA LEU A 198 -13.00 -36.86 -31.11
C LEU A 198 -11.66 -36.23 -30.65
N PRO A 199 -11.14 -35.21 -31.36
CA PRO A 199 -9.92 -34.50 -30.96
C PRO A 199 -10.01 -33.97 -29.52
N GLN A 200 -11.21 -33.57 -29.11
CA GLN A 200 -11.55 -33.05 -27.78
C GLN A 200 -11.36 -34.05 -26.64
N ALA A 201 -11.46 -35.37 -26.92
CA ALA A 201 -11.31 -36.43 -25.92
C ALA A 201 -9.85 -36.86 -25.70
N THR A 202 -8.89 -36.19 -26.34
CA THR A 202 -7.47 -36.51 -26.18
C THR A 202 -6.86 -35.79 -24.97
N ALA A 203 -5.97 -36.47 -24.24
CA ALA A 203 -5.19 -35.85 -23.16
C ALA A 203 -4.41 -34.61 -23.65
N ALA A 204 -3.98 -34.67 -24.91
CA ALA A 204 -3.34 -33.58 -25.63
C ALA A 204 -4.17 -32.28 -25.60
N ALA A 205 -5.46 -32.34 -25.93
CA ALA A 205 -6.34 -31.16 -25.90
C ALA A 205 -6.38 -30.53 -24.50
N THR A 206 -6.42 -31.36 -23.45
CA THR A 206 -6.43 -30.90 -22.05
C THR A 206 -5.12 -30.20 -21.68
N HIS A 207 -3.98 -30.77 -22.10
CA HIS A 207 -2.67 -30.14 -21.87
C HIS A 207 -2.54 -28.77 -22.56
N LEU A 208 -3.09 -28.60 -23.77
CA LEU A 208 -3.09 -27.30 -24.47
C LEU A 208 -3.92 -26.24 -23.75
N VAL A 209 -5.12 -26.60 -23.29
CA VAL A 209 -5.98 -25.67 -22.54
C VAL A 209 -5.31 -25.25 -21.23
N ASN A 210 -4.67 -26.19 -20.52
CA ASN A 210 -3.92 -25.85 -19.31
C ASN A 210 -2.72 -24.94 -19.58
N ALA A 211 -2.01 -25.14 -20.69
CA ALA A 211 -0.92 -24.24 -21.09
C ALA A 211 -1.44 -22.84 -21.42
N LEU A 212 -2.56 -22.74 -22.13
CA LEU A 212 -3.23 -21.48 -22.40
C LEU A 212 -3.64 -20.77 -21.10
N MET A 213 -4.30 -21.46 -20.18
CA MET A 213 -4.68 -20.91 -18.88
C MET A 213 -3.46 -20.41 -18.09
N ARG A 214 -2.35 -21.17 -18.06
CA ARG A 214 -1.09 -20.74 -17.41
C ARG A 214 -0.52 -19.46 -18.03
N ALA A 215 -0.52 -19.35 -19.35
CA ALA A 215 -0.05 -18.15 -20.04
C ALA A 215 -0.94 -16.94 -19.69
N LEU A 216 -2.26 -17.09 -19.77
CA LEU A 216 -3.24 -16.02 -19.50
C LEU A 216 -3.17 -15.50 -18.05
N LEU A 217 -2.83 -16.35 -17.08
CA LEU A 217 -2.63 -15.92 -15.68
C LEU A 217 -1.49 -14.90 -15.51
N THR A 218 -0.53 -14.89 -16.43
CA THR A 218 0.60 -13.93 -16.43
C THR A 218 0.34 -12.69 -17.26
N CYS A 219 -0.86 -12.59 -17.83
CA CYS A 219 -1.30 -11.43 -18.61
C CYS A 219 -2.06 -10.45 -17.70
N GLY A 220 -2.63 -9.39 -18.29
CA GLY A 220 -3.38 -8.38 -17.55
C GLY A 220 -4.63 -8.94 -16.87
N TYR A 221 -5.23 -8.13 -16.00
CA TYR A 221 -6.42 -8.49 -15.19
C TYR A 221 -7.58 -9.06 -16.03
N THR A 222 -7.80 -8.52 -17.24
CA THR A 222 -8.84 -8.97 -18.18
C THR A 222 -8.71 -10.45 -18.52
N HIS A 223 -7.49 -10.91 -18.80
CA HIS A 223 -7.20 -12.29 -19.16
C HIS A 223 -7.26 -13.21 -17.95
N VAL A 224 -6.76 -12.76 -16.80
CA VAL A 224 -6.93 -13.49 -15.53
C VAL A 224 -8.41 -13.73 -15.25
N SER A 225 -9.26 -12.72 -15.46
CA SER A 225 -10.71 -12.86 -15.28
C SER A 225 -11.40 -13.74 -16.31
N ALA A 226 -10.85 -13.81 -17.53
CA ALA A 226 -11.41 -14.66 -18.58
C ALA A 226 -11.14 -16.16 -18.35
N VAL A 227 -10.14 -16.52 -17.54
CA VAL A 227 -9.79 -17.93 -17.27
C VAL A 227 -10.94 -18.72 -16.63
N PRO A 228 -11.49 -18.32 -15.45
CA PRO A 228 -12.58 -19.06 -14.80
C PRO A 228 -13.90 -18.96 -15.56
N ASP A 229 -14.12 -17.88 -16.32
CA ASP A 229 -15.34 -17.63 -17.05
C ASP A 229 -15.25 -18.22 -18.47
N ALA A 230 -14.75 -17.44 -19.43
CA ALA A 230 -14.79 -17.77 -20.86
C ALA A 230 -13.94 -19.00 -21.24
N VAL A 231 -12.75 -19.17 -20.67
CA VAL A 231 -11.82 -20.24 -21.09
C VAL A 231 -12.27 -21.59 -20.52
N TYR A 232 -12.66 -21.62 -19.24
CA TYR A 232 -13.18 -22.84 -18.61
C TYR A 232 -14.55 -23.25 -19.18
N ASP A 233 -15.48 -22.30 -19.42
CA ASP A 233 -16.76 -22.60 -20.07
C ASP A 233 -16.56 -23.10 -21.51
N ARG A 234 -15.66 -22.47 -22.28
CA ARG A 234 -15.31 -22.92 -23.63
C ARG A 234 -14.72 -24.33 -23.62
N MET A 235 -13.91 -24.68 -22.63
CA MET A 235 -13.38 -26.04 -22.46
C MET A 235 -14.51 -27.06 -22.23
N GLY A 236 -15.50 -26.72 -21.40
CA GLY A 236 -16.70 -27.54 -21.17
C GLY A 236 -17.57 -27.69 -22.42
N LEU A 237 -17.82 -26.61 -23.16
CA LEU A 237 -18.54 -26.62 -24.44
C LEU A 237 -17.83 -27.44 -25.52
N MET A 238 -16.49 -27.44 -25.49
CA MET A 238 -15.66 -28.29 -26.35
C MET A 238 -15.60 -29.74 -25.87
N GLY A 239 -16.21 -30.12 -24.74
CA GLY A 239 -16.17 -31.48 -24.23
C GLY A 239 -14.76 -31.96 -23.82
N ILE A 240 -13.86 -31.04 -23.49
CA ILE A 240 -12.50 -31.36 -23.02
C ILE A 240 -12.56 -31.60 -21.50
N SER A 241 -12.12 -32.78 -21.06
CA SER A 241 -12.16 -33.15 -19.64
C SER A 241 -11.09 -32.40 -18.83
N PRO A 242 -11.43 -31.71 -17.72
CA PRO A 242 -10.46 -31.05 -16.86
C PRO A 242 -9.53 -32.05 -16.15
N THR A 243 -8.37 -31.55 -15.74
CA THR A 243 -7.41 -32.22 -14.85
C THR A 243 -7.29 -31.45 -13.54
N ILE A 244 -6.62 -32.01 -12.53
CA ILE A 244 -6.39 -31.29 -11.27
C ILE A 244 -5.73 -29.92 -11.49
N SER A 245 -4.74 -29.84 -12.39
CA SER A 245 -4.08 -28.57 -12.70
C SER A 245 -5.04 -27.57 -13.34
N THR A 246 -6.06 -28.02 -14.07
CA THR A 246 -7.09 -27.14 -14.64
C THR A 246 -7.86 -26.45 -13.51
N TYR A 247 -8.31 -27.21 -12.52
CA TYR A 247 -9.00 -26.66 -11.36
C TYR A 247 -8.09 -25.74 -10.52
N GLU A 248 -6.82 -26.09 -10.36
CA GLU A 248 -5.86 -25.24 -9.63
C GLU A 248 -5.60 -23.91 -10.32
N LEU A 249 -5.55 -23.88 -11.66
CA LEU A 249 -5.39 -22.65 -12.44
C LEU A 249 -6.64 -21.78 -12.36
N VAL A 250 -7.84 -22.38 -12.41
CA VAL A 250 -9.11 -21.69 -12.20
C VAL A 250 -9.18 -21.10 -10.78
N MET A 251 -8.83 -21.89 -9.76
CA MET A 251 -8.75 -21.41 -8.38
C MET A 251 -7.73 -20.28 -8.23
N LEU A 252 -6.56 -20.38 -8.86
CA LEU A 252 -5.54 -19.33 -8.84
C LEU A 252 -6.05 -18.05 -9.51
N ALA A 253 -6.74 -18.15 -10.64
CA ALA A 253 -7.36 -17.00 -11.31
C ALA A 253 -8.38 -16.32 -10.40
N LEU A 254 -9.31 -17.09 -9.84
CA LEU A 254 -10.32 -16.60 -8.88
C LEU A 254 -9.67 -15.96 -7.65
N SER A 255 -8.58 -16.54 -7.15
CA SER A 255 -7.82 -16.02 -6.01
C SER A 255 -7.15 -14.68 -6.31
N LEU A 256 -6.60 -14.51 -7.52
CA LEU A 256 -5.96 -13.27 -7.98
C LEU A 256 -7.00 -12.14 -8.19
N GLN A 257 -8.23 -12.50 -8.54
CA GLN A 257 -9.37 -11.57 -8.58
C GLN A 257 -9.92 -11.22 -7.18
N GLY A 258 -9.60 -12.03 -6.16
CA GLY A 258 -10.21 -11.95 -4.83
C GLY A 258 -11.61 -12.56 -4.74
N ASN A 259 -12.04 -13.39 -5.71
CA ASN A 259 -13.32 -14.09 -5.65
C ASN A 259 -13.20 -15.39 -4.84
N MET A 260 -13.05 -15.25 -3.52
CA MET A 260 -12.80 -16.40 -2.64
C MET A 260 -14.00 -17.34 -2.47
N LYS A 261 -15.22 -16.85 -2.70
CA LYS A 261 -16.43 -17.71 -2.59
C LYS A 261 -16.41 -18.82 -3.64
N GLU A 262 -16.06 -18.48 -4.87
CA GLU A 262 -15.97 -19.45 -5.96
C GLU A 262 -14.68 -20.29 -5.85
N ALA A 263 -13.56 -19.69 -5.44
CA ALA A 263 -12.33 -20.46 -5.21
C ALA A 263 -12.54 -21.56 -4.13
N GLU A 264 -13.22 -21.22 -3.02
CA GLU A 264 -13.60 -22.18 -1.98
C GLU A 264 -14.62 -23.22 -2.49
N SER A 265 -15.54 -22.82 -3.38
CA SER A 265 -16.53 -23.76 -3.93
C SER A 265 -15.88 -24.80 -4.84
N VAL A 266 -14.97 -24.39 -5.74
CA VAL A 266 -14.19 -25.31 -6.59
C VAL A 266 -13.35 -26.25 -5.73
N PHE A 267 -12.72 -25.74 -4.67
CA PHE A 267 -11.96 -26.57 -3.76
C PHE A 267 -12.83 -27.56 -2.97
N SER A 268 -14.03 -27.15 -2.55
CA SER A 268 -14.98 -28.04 -1.89
C SER A 268 -15.48 -29.14 -2.82
N PHE A 269 -15.66 -28.83 -4.11
CA PHE A 269 -15.99 -29.81 -5.15
C PHE A 269 -14.85 -30.82 -5.32
N LEU A 270 -13.60 -30.34 -5.43
CA LEU A 270 -12.42 -31.21 -5.49
C LEU A 270 -12.32 -32.14 -4.29
N ARG A 271 -12.57 -31.64 -3.07
CA ARG A 271 -12.57 -32.47 -1.86
C ARG A 271 -13.66 -33.53 -1.81
N ARG A 272 -14.81 -33.28 -2.43
CA ARG A 272 -15.93 -34.24 -2.41
C ARG A 272 -15.79 -35.33 -3.47
N HIS A 273 -15.25 -34.98 -4.64
CA HIS A 273 -15.25 -35.87 -5.80
C HIS A 273 -13.86 -36.37 -6.22
N HIS A 274 -12.78 -35.65 -5.88
CA HIS A 274 -11.41 -35.89 -6.36
C HIS A 274 -10.35 -35.66 -5.26
N ASN A 275 -10.66 -35.99 -4.00
CA ASN A 275 -9.83 -35.64 -2.84
C ASN A 275 -8.42 -36.22 -2.93
N GLU A 276 -8.29 -37.44 -3.47
CA GLU A 276 -7.01 -38.13 -3.66
C GLU A 276 -6.06 -37.42 -4.63
N HIS A 277 -6.59 -36.54 -5.49
CA HIS A 277 -5.81 -35.81 -6.49
C HIS A 277 -5.45 -34.40 -6.06
N VAL A 278 -6.00 -33.89 -4.96
CA VAL A 278 -5.74 -32.52 -4.47
C VAL A 278 -4.25 -32.34 -4.17
N THR A 279 -3.63 -31.35 -4.82
CA THR A 279 -2.21 -31.03 -4.60
C THR A 279 -2.04 -29.77 -3.74
N ILE A 280 -0.79 -29.48 -3.39
CA ILE A 280 -0.44 -28.26 -2.67
C ILE A 280 -0.75 -26.98 -3.47
N GLY A 281 -0.86 -27.08 -4.80
CA GLY A 281 -1.23 -25.95 -5.67
C GLY A 281 -2.58 -25.34 -5.30
N SER A 282 -3.57 -26.19 -5.01
CA SER A 282 -4.90 -25.79 -4.55
C SER A 282 -4.85 -24.98 -3.24
N PHE A 283 -4.05 -25.44 -2.26
CA PHE A 283 -3.87 -24.74 -0.98
C PHE A 283 -3.12 -23.41 -1.16
N ASN A 284 -2.09 -23.38 -2.01
CA ASN A 284 -1.34 -22.16 -2.31
C ASN A 284 -2.22 -21.09 -2.97
N ALA A 285 -3.10 -21.48 -3.90
CA ALA A 285 -4.06 -20.57 -4.51
C ALA A 285 -4.99 -19.94 -3.45
N LEU A 286 -5.53 -20.75 -2.53
CA LEU A 286 -6.39 -20.20 -1.48
C LEU A 286 -5.65 -19.30 -0.48
N LEU A 287 -4.44 -19.68 -0.04
CA LEU A 287 -3.62 -18.84 0.83
C LEU A 287 -3.31 -17.50 0.18
N LEU A 288 -2.96 -17.52 -1.11
CA LEU A 288 -2.70 -16.32 -1.90
C LEU A 288 -3.97 -15.44 -1.96
N GLY A 289 -5.11 -16.03 -2.30
CA GLY A 289 -6.38 -15.29 -2.41
C GLY A 289 -6.91 -14.72 -1.11
N HIS A 290 -6.92 -15.50 -0.02
CA HIS A 290 -7.36 -14.99 1.29
C HIS A 290 -6.45 -13.86 1.78
N ARG A 291 -5.13 -13.95 1.51
CA ARG A 291 -4.19 -12.86 1.79
C ARG A 291 -4.54 -11.60 0.99
N GLU A 292 -4.84 -11.73 -0.31
CA GLU A 292 -5.27 -10.62 -1.17
C GLU A 292 -6.59 -9.99 -0.69
N CYS A 293 -7.55 -10.81 -0.24
CA CYS A 293 -8.79 -10.34 0.38
C CYS A 293 -8.62 -9.85 1.83
N ARG A 294 -7.40 -9.89 2.38
CA ARG A 294 -7.08 -9.53 3.78
C ARG A 294 -7.87 -10.32 4.83
N GLN A 295 -8.22 -11.57 4.51
CA GLN A 295 -8.93 -12.51 5.39
C GLN A 295 -7.92 -13.40 6.12
N PHE A 296 -7.14 -12.80 7.02
CA PHE A 296 -6.02 -13.49 7.67
C PHE A 296 -6.45 -14.68 8.53
N ASP A 297 -7.64 -14.64 9.12
CA ASP A 297 -8.20 -15.76 9.90
C ASP A 297 -8.41 -17.01 9.03
N ARG A 298 -8.77 -16.81 7.76
CA ARG A 298 -8.90 -17.91 6.78
C ARG A 298 -7.53 -18.42 6.34
N CYS A 299 -6.54 -17.54 6.21
CA CYS A 299 -5.16 -17.97 5.99
C CYS A 299 -4.65 -18.87 7.13
N ASP A 300 -4.91 -18.49 8.38
CA ASP A 300 -4.58 -19.29 9.57
C ASP A 300 -5.30 -20.65 9.51
N ALA A 301 -6.61 -20.69 9.23
CA ALA A 301 -7.37 -21.93 9.17
C ALA A 301 -6.83 -22.91 8.11
N ILE A 302 -6.49 -22.42 6.91
CA ILE A 302 -5.97 -23.26 5.82
C ILE A 302 -4.58 -23.79 6.15
N TRP A 303 -3.70 -22.96 6.75
CA TRP A 303 -2.39 -23.41 7.19
C TRP A 303 -2.50 -24.50 8.25
N GLN A 304 -3.33 -24.30 9.29
CA GLN A 304 -3.51 -25.32 10.34
C GLN A 304 -4.09 -26.61 9.77
N GLU A 305 -5.05 -26.54 8.85
CA GLU A 305 -5.58 -27.75 8.21
C GLU A 305 -4.48 -28.53 7.45
N LEU A 306 -3.58 -27.82 6.77
CA LEU A 306 -2.46 -28.45 6.08
C LEU A 306 -1.45 -29.07 7.04
N VAL A 307 -1.19 -28.42 8.18
CA VAL A 307 -0.34 -28.96 9.25
C VAL A 307 -0.96 -30.23 9.85
N ASP A 308 -2.27 -30.24 10.09
CA ASP A 308 -3.00 -31.38 10.65
C ASP A 308 -3.02 -32.57 9.69
N ARG A 309 -3.31 -32.32 8.40
CA ARG A 309 -3.37 -33.38 7.39
C ARG A 309 -1.99 -33.93 7.03
N ARG A 310 -0.93 -33.10 7.08
CA ARG A 310 0.45 -33.36 6.64
C ARG A 310 0.63 -33.78 5.17
N TRP A 311 -0.44 -34.20 4.50
CA TRP A 311 -0.52 -34.52 3.09
C TRP A 311 -1.71 -33.79 2.45
N PRO A 312 -1.52 -33.08 1.31
CA PRO A 312 -0.27 -32.91 0.54
C PRO A 312 0.82 -32.17 1.33
N ARG A 313 2.10 -32.46 1.05
CA ARG A 313 3.22 -31.82 1.75
C ARG A 313 3.25 -30.32 1.46
N ALA A 314 3.29 -29.52 2.52
CA ALA A 314 3.51 -28.08 2.43
C ALA A 314 4.83 -27.79 1.70
N SER A 315 4.82 -26.82 0.78
CA SER A 315 6.03 -26.39 0.07
C SER A 315 6.61 -25.13 0.71
N THR A 316 7.82 -24.76 0.29
CA THR A 316 8.45 -23.50 0.71
C THR A 316 7.61 -22.28 0.33
N LEU A 317 6.93 -22.34 -0.83
CA LEU A 317 6.00 -21.32 -1.27
C LEU A 317 4.79 -21.20 -0.33
N THR A 318 4.25 -22.33 0.15
CA THR A 318 3.13 -22.35 1.10
C THR A 318 3.49 -21.62 2.39
N ALA A 319 4.66 -21.95 2.95
CA ALA A 319 5.17 -21.29 4.16
C ALA A 319 5.46 -19.80 3.91
N GLU A 320 6.01 -19.45 2.75
CA GLU A 320 6.24 -18.05 2.36
C GLU A 320 4.93 -17.25 2.26
N LEU A 321 3.90 -17.78 1.60
CA LEU A 321 2.58 -17.14 1.50
C LEU A 321 1.95 -16.91 2.86
N TYR A 322 1.98 -17.93 3.73
CA TYR A 322 1.40 -17.85 5.05
C TYR A 322 2.15 -16.87 5.97
N LEU A 323 3.49 -16.94 6.02
CA LEU A 323 4.29 -15.99 6.80
C LEU A 323 4.12 -14.56 6.31
N ARG A 324 4.03 -14.33 4.99
CA ARG A 324 3.69 -13.01 4.44
C ARG A 324 2.32 -12.54 4.90
N SER A 325 1.33 -13.44 4.96
CA SER A 325 0.00 -13.09 5.47
C SER A 325 0.02 -12.63 6.93
N ILE A 326 0.83 -13.27 7.79
CA ILE A 326 1.02 -12.85 9.20
C ILE A 326 1.69 -11.48 9.27
N VAL A 327 2.72 -11.26 8.44
CA VAL A 327 3.42 -9.97 8.38
C VAL A 327 2.49 -8.86 7.91
N ASP A 328 1.70 -9.10 6.86
CA ASP A 328 0.72 -8.15 6.35
C ASP A 328 -0.34 -7.82 7.41
N HIS A 329 -0.87 -8.84 8.11
CA HIS A 329 -1.80 -8.66 9.22
C HIS A 329 -1.17 -7.75 10.29
N SER A 330 0.09 -7.98 10.65
CA SER A 330 0.77 -7.22 11.69
C SER A 330 0.95 -5.73 11.40
N TYR A 331 0.97 -5.35 10.12
CA TYR A 331 1.09 -3.97 9.68
C TYR A 331 -0.27 -3.29 9.46
N THR A 332 -1.38 -4.03 9.50
CA THR A 332 -2.70 -3.42 9.35
C THR A 332 -3.05 -2.55 10.57
N PRO A 333 -3.44 -1.28 10.39
CA PRO A 333 -3.91 -0.45 11.48
C PRO A 333 -5.37 -0.77 11.83
N THR A 334 -5.75 -0.55 13.09
CA THR A 334 -7.15 -0.63 13.56
C THR A 334 -7.85 0.73 13.42
N SER A 335 -9.13 0.84 13.77
CA SER A 335 -9.81 2.13 13.82
C SER A 335 -9.29 3.01 14.97
N GLY A 336 -9.46 4.32 14.87
CA GLY A 336 -8.95 5.31 15.84
C GLY A 336 -9.18 4.97 17.33
N PRO A 337 -10.37 4.48 17.75
CA PRO A 337 -10.60 4.08 19.14
C PRO A 337 -9.63 3.01 19.67
N LEU A 338 -9.26 2.05 18.83
CA LEU A 338 -8.37 0.94 19.18
C LEU A 338 -6.88 1.29 19.08
N GLN A 339 -6.53 2.46 18.52
CA GLN A 339 -5.14 2.88 18.35
C GLN A 339 -4.58 3.71 19.51
N ARG A 340 -5.44 4.16 20.46
CA ARG A 340 -5.06 5.12 21.52
C ARG A 340 -3.87 4.67 22.38
N PHE A 341 -3.69 3.37 22.57
CA PHE A 341 -2.60 2.79 23.35
C PHE A 341 -1.45 2.22 22.51
N GLY A 342 -1.63 2.10 21.19
CA GLY A 342 -0.70 1.45 20.29
C GLY A 342 -1.38 0.56 19.26
N ASN A 343 -0.61 0.02 18.32
CA ASN A 343 -1.12 -0.90 17.31
C ASN A 343 -1.19 -2.33 17.88
N ILE A 344 -2.41 -2.84 18.05
CA ILE A 344 -2.69 -4.18 18.59
C ILE A 344 -2.14 -5.28 17.68
N ASN A 345 -2.26 -5.11 16.35
CA ASN A 345 -1.98 -6.16 15.37
C ASN A 345 -0.50 -6.55 15.31
N VAL A 346 0.40 -5.78 15.92
CA VAL A 346 1.82 -6.17 16.09
C VAL A 346 1.96 -7.52 16.83
N VAL A 347 0.95 -7.91 17.63
CA VAL A 347 0.89 -9.23 18.30
C VAL A 347 0.93 -10.39 17.32
N GLU A 348 0.49 -10.22 16.07
CA GLU A 348 0.48 -11.28 15.06
C GLU A 348 1.88 -11.80 14.75
N LYS A 349 2.90 -10.93 14.81
CA LYS A 349 4.31 -11.33 14.67
C LYS A 349 4.77 -12.32 15.75
N LYS A 350 4.06 -12.44 16.88
CA LYS A 350 4.33 -13.44 17.92
C LYS A 350 3.98 -14.88 17.46
N LYS A 351 3.18 -15.06 16.42
CA LYS A 351 2.90 -16.38 15.81
C LYS A 351 4.12 -16.94 15.07
N ILE A 352 4.98 -16.08 14.50
CA ILE A 352 6.10 -16.47 13.63
C ILE A 352 7.05 -17.53 14.26
N PRO A 353 7.52 -17.41 15.52
CA PRO A 353 8.32 -18.46 16.14
C PRO A 353 7.63 -19.83 16.20
N LEU A 354 6.31 -19.87 16.35
CA LEU A 354 5.53 -21.11 16.37
C LEU A 354 5.45 -21.72 14.98
N VAL A 355 5.21 -20.89 13.97
CA VAL A 355 5.16 -21.32 12.56
C VAL A 355 6.52 -21.86 12.11
N LEU A 356 7.62 -21.24 12.52
CA LEU A 356 8.96 -21.76 12.22
C LEU A 356 9.21 -23.13 12.86
N ALA A 357 8.74 -23.37 14.08
CA ALA A 357 8.82 -24.70 14.70
C ALA A 357 7.98 -25.73 13.92
N GLN A 358 6.76 -25.36 13.50
CA GLN A 358 5.94 -26.22 12.63
C GLN A 358 6.62 -26.51 11.28
N MET A 359 7.32 -25.53 10.70
CA MET A 359 8.08 -25.74 9.46
C MET A 359 9.20 -26.76 9.66
N ASP A 360 9.91 -26.71 10.79
CA ASP A 360 10.95 -27.70 11.12
C ASP A 360 10.33 -29.10 11.27
N ASP A 361 9.17 -29.21 11.93
CA ASP A 361 8.44 -30.48 12.10
C ASP A 361 7.92 -31.05 10.77
N LEU A 362 7.49 -30.19 9.84
CA LEU A 362 7.04 -30.55 8.50
C LEU A 362 8.20 -30.79 7.51
N GLY A 363 9.45 -30.52 7.92
CA GLY A 363 10.64 -30.65 7.08
C GLY A 363 10.77 -29.58 5.98
N ILE A 364 10.18 -28.40 6.17
CA ILE A 364 10.26 -27.28 5.23
C ILE A 364 11.54 -26.47 5.54
N PRO A 365 12.51 -26.39 4.62
CA PRO A 365 13.76 -25.69 4.88
C PRO A 365 13.56 -24.17 4.94
N ARG A 366 13.78 -23.58 6.12
CA ARG A 366 13.76 -22.12 6.34
C ARG A 366 14.70 -21.33 5.43
N ALA A 367 15.77 -21.96 4.93
CA ALA A 367 16.77 -21.33 4.06
C ALA A 367 16.22 -20.97 2.66
N HIS A 368 15.10 -21.55 2.26
CA HIS A 368 14.49 -21.31 0.95
C HIS A 368 13.45 -20.19 0.98
N LEU A 369 13.17 -19.60 2.15
CA LEU A 369 12.34 -18.40 2.24
C LEU A 369 13.06 -17.22 1.59
N SER A 370 12.29 -16.33 0.98
CA SER A 370 12.86 -15.15 0.36
C SER A 370 13.57 -14.24 1.39
N ARG A 371 14.66 -13.61 0.97
CA ARG A 371 15.43 -12.70 1.83
C ARG A 371 14.59 -11.55 2.41
N PRO A 372 13.70 -10.89 1.64
CA PRO A 372 12.84 -9.85 2.20
C PRO A 372 11.94 -10.35 3.33
N LEU A 373 11.37 -11.54 3.17
CA LEU A 373 10.55 -12.18 4.20
C LEU A 373 11.39 -12.61 5.40
N MET A 374 12.57 -13.18 5.17
CA MET A 374 13.47 -13.62 6.25
C MET A 374 13.90 -12.46 7.15
N ASP A 375 14.17 -11.28 6.60
CA ASP A 375 14.49 -10.10 7.41
C ASP A 375 13.31 -9.69 8.32
N GLU A 376 12.06 -9.80 7.83
CA GLU A 376 10.84 -9.53 8.62
C GLU A 376 10.61 -10.61 9.68
N VAL A 377 10.89 -11.87 9.35
CA VAL A 377 10.85 -13.00 10.28
C VAL A 377 11.91 -12.82 11.37
N GLU A 378 13.13 -12.40 11.03
CA GLU A 378 14.18 -12.08 12.00
C GLU A 378 13.83 -10.84 12.86
N ASP A 379 13.13 -9.84 12.31
CA ASP A 379 12.53 -8.73 13.07
C ASP A 379 11.45 -9.22 14.05
N ALA A 380 10.63 -10.19 13.67
CA ALA A 380 9.68 -10.79 14.60
C ALA A 380 10.38 -11.62 15.69
N LEU A 381 11.37 -12.43 15.33
CA LEU A 381 12.13 -13.26 16.26
C LEU A 381 12.85 -12.41 17.31
N ARG A 382 13.53 -11.32 16.92
CA ARG A 382 14.21 -10.45 17.90
C ARG A 382 13.22 -9.75 18.85
N LYS A 383 11.97 -9.56 18.43
CA LYS A 383 10.91 -8.96 19.25
C LYS A 383 10.27 -9.94 20.21
N PHE A 384 9.97 -11.17 19.79
CA PHE A 384 9.09 -12.07 20.54
C PHE A 384 9.71 -13.42 20.92
N HIS A 385 10.94 -13.72 20.50
CA HIS A 385 11.61 -14.98 20.81
C HIS A 385 12.83 -14.77 21.72
N ILE A 386 12.82 -15.46 22.88
CA ILE A 386 13.92 -15.43 23.84
C ILE A 386 14.26 -16.85 24.31
N TYR A 387 15.54 -17.17 24.30
CA TYR A 387 16.04 -18.44 24.83
C TYR A 387 16.05 -18.43 26.36
N LYS A 388 15.90 -19.61 26.96
CA LYS A 388 15.90 -19.81 28.42
C LYS A 388 17.14 -19.20 29.10
N SER A 389 18.30 -19.28 28.46
CA SER A 389 19.55 -18.66 28.97
C SER A 389 19.43 -17.13 29.14
N ARG A 390 18.87 -16.44 28.14
CA ARG A 390 18.68 -14.99 28.19
C ARG A 390 17.57 -14.58 29.15
N TYR A 391 16.53 -15.42 29.28
CA TYR A 391 15.43 -15.19 30.21
C TYR A 391 15.88 -15.11 31.67
N TYR A 392 16.90 -15.85 32.09
CA TYR A 392 17.41 -15.71 33.47
C TYR A 392 18.18 -14.40 33.72
N GLU A 393 18.67 -13.74 32.67
CA GLU A 393 19.52 -12.56 32.81
C GLU A 393 18.89 -11.25 32.34
N TRP A 394 17.75 -11.28 31.66
CA TRP A 394 17.16 -10.10 31.03
C TRP A 394 16.70 -9.03 32.03
N GLY A 395 16.26 -9.43 33.22
CA GLY A 395 15.73 -8.55 34.27
C GLY A 395 16.78 -7.87 35.14
N ARG A 396 18.09 -8.05 34.86
CA ARG A 396 19.14 -7.40 35.66
C ARG A 396 19.04 -5.88 35.57
N ALA A 397 19.13 -5.20 36.73
CA ALA A 397 19.00 -3.74 36.83
C ALA A 397 19.93 -2.98 35.87
N VAL A 398 21.16 -3.45 35.66
CA VAL A 398 22.11 -2.86 34.70
C VAL A 398 21.53 -2.78 33.29
N LYS A 399 20.80 -3.81 32.83
CA LYS A 399 20.16 -3.82 31.51
C LYS A 399 18.96 -2.87 31.46
N GLN A 400 18.17 -2.83 32.53
CA GLN A 400 17.00 -1.96 32.66
C GLN A 400 17.42 -0.47 32.62
N PHE A 401 18.42 -0.08 33.42
CA PHE A 401 18.93 1.29 33.42
C PHE A 401 19.68 1.65 32.13
N ASN A 402 20.38 0.71 31.49
CA ASN A 402 20.98 0.95 30.19
C ASN A 402 19.90 1.24 29.11
N PHE A 403 18.77 0.53 29.14
CA PHE A 403 17.63 0.85 28.27
C PHE A 403 17.08 2.25 28.55
N ILE A 404 16.93 2.62 29.82
CA ILE A 404 16.52 3.97 30.22
C ILE A 404 17.49 5.04 29.69
N GLU A 405 18.80 4.84 29.81
CA GLU A 405 19.80 5.77 29.28
C GLU A 405 19.75 5.88 27.75
N PHE A 406 19.53 4.76 27.06
CA PHE A 406 19.27 4.77 25.62
C PHE A 406 18.05 5.64 25.27
N ARG A 407 16.94 5.49 26.01
CA ARG A 407 15.72 6.29 25.81
C ARG A 407 15.91 7.76 26.14
N ARG A 408 16.66 8.08 27.21
CA ARG A 408 17.05 9.44 27.59
C ARG A 408 17.85 10.13 26.49
N ARG A 409 18.85 9.46 25.92
CA ARG A 409 19.68 10.00 24.81
C ARG A 409 18.86 10.30 23.56
N ASN A 410 17.77 9.56 23.34
CA ASN A 410 16.84 9.78 22.23
C ASN A 410 15.67 10.71 22.58
N GLY A 411 15.62 11.30 23.78
CA GLY A 411 14.61 12.29 24.15
C GLY A 411 13.20 11.75 24.39
N TRP A 412 13.06 10.47 24.77
CA TRP A 412 11.75 9.85 24.96
C TRP A 412 11.66 9.08 26.28
N MET A 413 11.12 9.71 27.32
CA MET A 413 10.96 9.10 28.65
C MET A 413 9.51 9.08 29.17
N TYR A 414 8.53 9.39 28.32
CA TYR A 414 7.12 9.54 28.69
C TYR A 414 6.47 8.27 29.26
N ASP A 415 6.89 7.11 28.76
CA ASP A 415 6.36 5.78 29.05
C ASP A 415 7.07 5.08 30.22
N LEU A 416 8.30 5.46 30.54
CA LEU A 416 9.15 4.79 31.52
C LEU A 416 8.71 5.09 32.96
N HIS A 417 8.25 4.08 33.70
CA HIS A 417 7.72 4.23 35.07
C HIS A 417 8.67 4.90 36.06
N LEU A 418 9.94 4.49 36.07
CA LEU A 418 10.95 5.05 36.97
C LEU A 418 11.31 6.50 36.62
N MET A 419 11.13 6.92 35.37
CA MET A 419 11.65 8.20 34.88
C MET A 419 10.60 9.30 34.77
N LYS A 420 9.33 8.94 34.58
CA LYS A 420 8.20 9.89 34.52
C LYS A 420 7.81 10.33 35.93
N ASN A 421 7.36 11.58 36.10
CA ASN A 421 6.69 12.05 37.31
C ASN A 421 5.33 12.62 36.90
N THR A 422 4.26 12.06 37.44
CA THR A 422 2.90 12.50 37.18
C THR A 422 2.55 13.62 38.15
N SER A 423 2.24 14.82 37.64
CA SER A 423 1.94 16.00 38.46
C SER A 423 0.44 16.31 38.52
N LYS A 424 -0.27 16.21 37.39
CA LYS A 424 -1.69 16.59 37.28
C LYS A 424 -2.62 15.60 37.98
N GLN A 425 -3.53 16.11 38.81
CA GLN A 425 -4.62 15.35 39.43
C GLN A 425 -5.96 15.77 38.81
N VAL A 426 -6.84 14.81 38.57
CA VAL A 426 -8.20 15.07 38.05
C VAL A 426 -9.15 15.20 39.24
N GLY A 427 -9.78 16.37 39.38
CA GLY A 427 -10.76 16.63 40.43
C GLY A 427 -12.07 15.86 40.25
N PRO A 428 -12.86 15.69 41.32
CA PRO A 428 -14.12 14.95 41.24
C PRO A 428 -15.21 15.77 40.53
N LEU A 429 -16.19 15.07 39.95
CA LEU A 429 -17.38 15.70 39.36
C LEU A 429 -18.34 16.09 40.49
N ARG A 430 -18.76 17.36 40.49
CA ARG A 430 -19.74 17.87 41.46
C ARG A 430 -21.11 17.26 41.18
N ASP A 431 -21.78 16.78 42.23
CA ASP A 431 -23.16 16.32 42.15
C ASP A 431 -24.10 17.47 42.53
N PHE A 432 -25.03 17.82 41.62
CA PHE A 432 -26.02 18.86 41.86
C PHE A 432 -27.04 18.48 42.92
N ASN A 433 -27.24 17.18 43.16
CA ASN A 433 -28.20 16.69 44.15
C ASN A 433 -27.72 16.89 45.58
N GLN A 434 -26.40 16.98 45.80
CA GLN A 434 -25.78 17.12 47.11
C GLN A 434 -24.58 18.06 47.03
N PRO A 435 -24.81 19.39 46.92
CA PRO A 435 -23.72 20.37 46.79
C PRO A 435 -22.86 20.47 48.07
N ASP A 436 -23.46 20.20 49.23
CA ASP A 436 -22.79 20.30 50.54
C ASP A 436 -21.98 19.03 50.90
N ALA A 437 -22.15 17.95 50.14
CA ALA A 437 -21.45 16.69 50.40
C ALA A 437 -19.95 16.84 50.08
N THR A 438 -19.12 16.54 51.08
CA THR A 438 -17.66 16.54 50.90
C THR A 438 -17.23 15.21 50.27
N GLN A 439 -16.72 15.27 49.03
CA GLN A 439 -16.20 14.11 48.32
C GLN A 439 -14.72 13.93 48.64
N ALA A 440 -14.30 12.69 48.91
CA ALA A 440 -12.90 12.32 49.15
C ALA A 440 -12.48 11.13 48.27
N PRO A 441 -11.23 11.08 47.79
CA PRO A 441 -10.75 9.99 46.94
C PRO A 441 -10.59 8.70 47.75
N VAL A 442 -11.30 7.64 47.34
CA VAL A 442 -11.15 6.29 47.93
C VAL A 442 -9.90 5.58 47.40
N ALA A 443 -9.56 5.81 46.13
CA ALA A 443 -8.41 5.21 45.46
C ALA A 443 -7.83 6.16 44.41
N THR A 444 -6.58 5.93 44.02
CA THR A 444 -5.86 6.70 43.00
C THR A 444 -5.22 5.76 41.98
N VAL A 445 -5.30 6.13 40.69
CA VAL A 445 -4.73 5.36 39.57
C VAL A 445 -4.16 6.33 38.54
N GLU A 446 -2.99 6.00 37.98
CA GLU A 446 -2.46 6.72 36.82
C GLU A 446 -3.08 6.17 35.53
N ILE A 447 -3.88 6.99 34.86
CA ILE A 447 -4.44 6.71 33.53
C ILE A 447 -4.07 7.82 32.55
N PRO A 448 -4.00 7.55 31.23
CA PRO A 448 -3.79 8.57 30.21
C PRO A 448 -4.83 9.71 30.30
N ALA A 449 -4.42 10.93 29.97
CA ALA A 449 -5.29 12.10 30.07
C ALA A 449 -6.55 12.01 29.18
N PHE A 450 -6.43 11.39 27.99
CA PHE A 450 -7.49 11.29 26.99
C PHE A 450 -8.79 10.59 27.43
N PHE A 451 -8.82 9.99 28.63
CA PHE A 451 -10.05 9.45 29.21
C PHE A 451 -11.02 10.56 29.62
N ASN A 452 -10.51 11.61 30.27
CA ASN A 452 -11.31 12.63 30.94
C ASN A 452 -10.81 14.05 30.58
N GLU A 453 -10.42 14.25 29.32
CA GLU A 453 -10.09 15.58 28.80
C GLU A 453 -11.36 16.42 28.63
N ARG A 454 -11.21 17.75 28.73
CA ARG A 454 -12.31 18.67 28.42
C ARG A 454 -12.81 18.39 27.00
N PRO A 455 -14.11 18.39 26.74
CA PRO A 455 -14.62 18.23 25.39
C PRO A 455 -14.00 19.25 24.42
N ALA A 456 -13.72 18.82 23.19
CA ALA A 456 -12.98 19.63 22.22
C ALA A 456 -13.67 20.99 21.89
N TRP A 457 -14.99 21.11 22.09
CA TRP A 457 -15.72 22.38 21.90
C TRP A 457 -15.63 23.34 23.08
N GLU A 458 -15.20 22.87 24.25
CA GLU A 458 -14.93 23.71 25.43
C GLU A 458 -13.48 24.18 25.47
N GLN A 459 -12.59 23.46 24.78
CA GLN A 459 -11.19 23.81 24.66
C GLN A 459 -10.99 24.94 23.63
N PRO A 460 -10.01 25.83 23.83
CA PRO A 460 -9.58 26.73 22.77
C PRO A 460 -9.09 25.92 21.55
N PRO A 461 -9.26 26.48 20.34
CA PRO A 461 -8.89 25.77 19.12
C PRO A 461 -7.38 25.56 19.05
N LEU A 462 -6.96 24.36 18.60
CA LEU A 462 -5.58 24.06 18.21
C LEU A 462 -4.54 24.44 19.28
N GLU A 463 -4.76 24.01 20.53
CA GLU A 463 -3.88 24.32 21.68
C GLU A 463 -2.40 24.09 21.37
N GLU A 464 -2.06 22.94 20.78
CA GLU A 464 -0.68 22.56 20.44
C GLU A 464 0.01 23.52 19.46
N THR A 465 -0.75 24.26 18.65
CA THR A 465 -0.20 25.17 17.63
C THR A 465 -0.21 26.62 18.12
N LEU A 466 -1.31 27.06 18.72
CA LEU A 466 -1.52 28.48 19.04
C LEU A 466 -0.99 28.88 20.41
N TYR A 467 -0.71 27.91 21.28
CA TYR A 467 -0.29 28.16 22.65
C TYR A 467 1.00 27.41 22.97
N VAL A 468 1.84 28.05 23.79
CA VAL A 468 3.02 27.41 24.38
C VAL A 468 2.72 27.22 25.85
N THR A 469 2.51 25.97 26.25
CA THR A 469 2.16 25.58 27.62
C THR A 469 3.31 24.83 28.28
N GLU A 470 3.76 25.32 29.43
CA GLU A 470 4.78 24.67 30.25
C GLU A 470 4.26 24.45 31.67
N SER A 471 4.23 23.19 32.12
CA SER A 471 3.88 22.86 33.50
C SER A 471 5.12 22.96 34.39
N LYS A 472 5.08 23.80 35.43
CA LYS A 472 6.23 24.13 36.28
C LYS A 472 5.83 24.19 37.75
N GLU A 473 6.78 23.89 38.63
CA GLU A 473 6.63 24.08 40.06
C GLU A 473 6.81 25.55 40.43
N ARG A 474 6.01 26.04 41.39
CA ARG A 474 6.15 27.39 41.94
C ARG A 474 7.42 27.48 42.78
N TYR A 475 8.14 28.59 42.62
CA TYR A 475 9.40 28.82 43.36
C TYR A 475 9.14 29.35 44.77
N ASP A 476 8.09 30.15 44.93
CA ASP A 476 7.71 30.74 46.21
C ASP A 476 7.01 29.70 47.10
N ASP A 477 7.11 29.89 48.42
CA ASP A 477 6.42 29.05 49.39
C ASP A 477 4.90 29.18 49.22
N VAL A 478 4.26 28.08 48.82
CA VAL A 478 2.81 28.02 48.61
C VAL A 478 2.16 27.57 49.90
N ARG A 479 1.55 28.51 50.63
CA ARG A 479 0.89 28.21 51.91
C ARG A 479 -0.20 27.14 51.80
N SER A 480 -0.95 27.14 50.70
CA SER A 480 -2.02 26.19 50.38
C SER A 480 -2.38 26.25 48.90
N GLY A 481 -2.86 25.14 48.33
CA GLY A 481 -3.19 25.02 46.91
C GLY A 481 -2.21 24.11 46.17
N ASP A 482 -2.25 24.12 44.84
CA ASP A 482 -1.34 23.31 44.03
C ASP A 482 0.05 23.95 43.97
N ILE A 483 1.08 23.11 44.08
CA ILE A 483 2.49 23.49 43.95
C ILE A 483 2.90 23.62 42.49
N TYR A 484 2.13 23.04 41.56
CA TYR A 484 2.33 23.18 40.12
C TYR A 484 1.42 24.25 39.51
N GLU A 485 1.90 24.90 38.45
CA GLU A 485 1.12 25.79 37.60
C GLU A 485 1.39 25.52 36.12
N ASP A 486 0.36 25.65 35.30
CA ASP A 486 0.48 25.61 33.84
C ASP A 486 0.67 27.03 33.31
N ARG A 487 1.92 27.37 32.93
CA ARG A 487 2.23 28.65 32.27
C ARG A 487 1.89 28.55 30.80
N THR A 488 0.72 29.05 30.45
CA THR A 488 0.22 29.12 29.07
C THR A 488 0.35 30.53 28.54
N ARG A 489 1.02 30.69 27.39
CA ARG A 489 1.06 31.95 26.64
C ARG A 489 0.66 31.70 25.20
N SER A 490 0.06 32.71 24.56
CA SER A 490 -0.16 32.68 23.12
C SER A 490 1.19 32.62 22.40
N LEU A 491 1.26 31.86 21.31
CA LEU A 491 2.44 31.85 20.43
C LEU A 491 2.76 33.26 19.90
N HIS A 492 1.73 34.10 19.75
CA HIS A 492 1.84 35.46 19.23
C HIS A 492 1.95 36.53 20.31
N ASP A 493 2.12 36.13 21.58
CA ASP A 493 2.22 37.06 22.69
C ASP A 493 3.48 37.94 22.57
N ARG A 494 3.33 39.22 22.90
CA ARG A 494 4.39 40.25 22.81
C ARG A 494 4.27 41.19 23.99
N SER A 495 5.36 41.85 24.36
CA SER A 495 5.31 42.88 25.39
C SER A 495 4.32 43.99 24.97
N PRO A 496 3.56 44.57 25.92
CA PRO A 496 2.72 45.72 25.62
C PRO A 496 3.55 46.94 25.17
N THR A 497 4.85 46.93 25.49
CA THR A 497 5.86 47.92 25.12
C THR A 497 6.65 47.55 23.87
N TRP A 498 6.19 46.57 23.09
CA TRP A 498 6.94 46.01 21.95
C TRP A 498 7.44 47.06 20.95
N MET A 499 6.63 48.09 20.68
CA MET A 499 7.00 49.17 19.74
C MET A 499 8.17 50.02 20.25
N ASN A 500 8.39 50.09 21.57
CA ASN A 500 9.51 50.81 22.17
C ASN A 500 10.77 49.94 22.31
N GLU A 501 10.59 48.62 22.37
CA GLU A 501 11.68 47.65 22.48
C GLU A 501 12.33 47.31 21.12
N VAL A 502 11.65 47.65 20.04
CA VAL A 502 12.08 47.43 18.65
C VAL A 502 12.47 48.78 18.03
N PRO A 503 13.48 48.84 17.15
CA PRO A 503 13.82 50.06 16.43
C PRO A 503 12.63 50.62 15.64
N GLU A 504 12.61 51.94 15.52
CA GLU A 504 11.60 52.68 14.76
C GLU A 504 11.51 52.16 13.32
N THR A 505 10.29 52.17 12.78
CA THR A 505 10.01 51.75 11.41
C THR A 505 9.27 52.84 10.64
N ARG A 506 9.36 52.78 9.30
CA ARG A 506 8.55 53.65 8.43
C ARG A 506 7.03 53.49 8.62
N TYR A 507 6.59 52.46 9.34
CA TYR A 507 5.17 52.20 9.63
C TYR A 507 4.70 52.90 10.91
N ASP A 508 5.60 53.49 11.70
CA ASP A 508 5.24 54.13 12.99
C ASP A 508 4.38 55.38 12.77
N HIS A 509 4.53 56.05 11.63
CA HIS A 509 3.63 57.14 11.20
C HIS A 509 2.20 56.67 10.88
N LEU A 510 1.95 55.37 10.78
CA LEU A 510 0.62 54.77 10.62
C LEU A 510 0.04 54.24 11.95
N TYR A 511 0.63 54.63 13.08
CA TYR A 511 0.17 54.20 14.40
C TYR A 511 -1.31 54.55 14.64
N GLY A 512 -2.08 53.58 15.13
CA GLY A 512 -3.50 53.75 15.44
C GLY A 512 -4.43 53.92 14.22
N VAL A 513 -3.94 53.69 13.00
CA VAL A 513 -4.75 53.80 11.77
C VAL A 513 -5.29 52.43 11.35
N ASN A 514 -6.62 52.26 11.37
CA ASN A 514 -7.28 50.98 11.06
C ASN A 514 -7.15 50.56 9.59
N HIS A 515 -7.27 51.50 8.65
CA HIS A 515 -7.23 51.25 7.21
C HIS A 515 -6.21 52.18 6.55
N PRO A 516 -4.90 51.99 6.78
CA PRO A 516 -3.91 52.87 6.23
C PRO A 516 -3.79 52.65 4.72
N ASP A 517 -3.64 53.75 3.98
CA ASP A 517 -3.30 53.70 2.56
C ASP A 517 -1.84 53.35 2.36
N ILE A 518 -1.49 52.08 2.56
CA ILE A 518 -0.13 51.56 2.38
C ILE A 518 0.37 51.80 0.95
N ALA A 519 -0.53 51.84 -0.02
CA ALA A 519 -0.23 52.22 -1.42
C ALA A 519 0.45 53.60 -1.52
N LYS A 520 0.12 54.53 -0.62
CA LYS A 520 0.64 55.90 -0.59
C LYS A 520 2.04 55.99 0.03
N ILE A 521 2.36 55.20 1.04
CA ILE A 521 3.74 55.19 1.59
C ILE A 521 4.64 54.15 0.91
N GLY A 522 4.05 53.23 0.14
CA GLY A 522 4.75 52.16 -0.54
C GLY A 522 5.62 52.65 -1.70
N ILE A 523 6.76 52.00 -1.90
CA ILE A 523 7.76 52.38 -2.90
C ILE A 523 7.31 52.13 -4.35
N ARG A 524 6.35 51.20 -4.57
CA ARG A 524 5.93 50.76 -5.90
C ARG A 524 5.36 51.87 -6.77
N ARG A 525 4.70 52.88 -6.18
CA ARG A 525 4.13 54.01 -6.94
C ARG A 525 5.18 54.92 -7.55
N HIS A 526 6.36 54.98 -6.92
CA HIS A 526 7.48 55.82 -7.35
C HIS A 526 8.43 55.03 -8.25
N LEU A 527 8.51 53.71 -8.05
CA LEU A 527 9.40 52.83 -8.80
C LEU A 527 8.83 52.45 -10.18
N ASN A 528 7.52 52.25 -10.27
CA ASN A 528 6.87 51.83 -11.51
C ASN A 528 6.52 53.03 -12.37
N ALA A 529 6.94 53.02 -13.64
CA ALA A 529 6.54 54.03 -14.64
C ALA A 529 5.01 54.03 -14.88
N GLU A 530 4.39 52.85 -14.89
CA GLU A 530 2.94 52.68 -14.86
C GLU A 530 2.52 52.10 -13.51
N TYR A 531 1.85 52.91 -12.69
CA TYR A 531 1.33 52.49 -11.41
C TYR A 531 -0.19 52.33 -11.45
N VAL A 532 -0.64 51.08 -11.63
CA VAL A 532 -2.06 50.73 -11.51
C VAL A 532 -2.37 50.34 -10.07
N ASN A 533 -3.14 51.18 -9.38
CA ASN A 533 -3.64 50.88 -8.05
C ASN A 533 -4.83 49.90 -8.14
N ARG A 534 -4.64 48.67 -7.64
CA ARG A 534 -5.65 47.61 -7.72
C ARG A 534 -6.96 47.95 -7.02
N LYS A 535 -6.92 48.77 -5.95
CA LYS A 535 -8.14 49.18 -5.24
C LYS A 535 -8.99 50.13 -6.11
N GLU A 536 -8.37 51.09 -6.77
CA GLU A 536 -9.05 52.05 -7.65
C GLU A 536 -9.73 51.38 -8.85
N VAL A 537 -9.14 50.31 -9.39
CA VAL A 537 -9.74 49.56 -10.49
C VAL A 537 -11.07 48.94 -10.06
N VAL A 538 -11.08 48.24 -8.92
CA VAL A 538 -12.30 47.62 -8.37
C VAL A 538 -13.36 48.68 -8.04
N GLU A 539 -12.96 49.84 -7.51
CA GLU A 539 -13.87 50.95 -7.24
C GLU A 539 -14.49 51.54 -8.52
N ARG A 540 -13.69 51.68 -9.59
CA ARG A 540 -14.17 52.15 -10.90
C ARG A 540 -15.12 51.14 -11.55
N ASP A 541 -14.83 49.85 -11.46
CA ASP A 541 -15.71 48.80 -11.97
C ASP A 541 -17.03 48.71 -11.20
N ALA A 542 -16.98 48.82 -9.87
CA ALA A 542 -18.18 48.90 -9.04
C ALA A 542 -19.02 50.16 -9.37
N ALA A 543 -18.37 51.30 -9.59
CA ALA A 543 -19.03 52.53 -10.03
C ALA A 543 -19.66 52.39 -11.43
N LEU A 544 -19.03 51.64 -12.33
CA LEU A 544 -19.56 51.32 -13.65
C LEU A 544 -20.78 50.40 -13.55
N MET A 545 -20.73 49.34 -12.74
CA MET A 545 -21.88 48.47 -12.49
C MET A 545 -23.06 49.24 -11.87
N LYS A 546 -22.78 50.22 -10.99
CA LYS A 546 -23.79 51.12 -10.45
C LYS A 546 -24.51 51.92 -11.54
N LYS A 547 -23.84 52.25 -12.65
CA LYS A 547 -24.47 52.95 -13.79
C LYS A 547 -25.52 52.09 -14.52
N ASN A 548 -25.39 50.77 -14.52
CA ASN A 548 -26.40 49.89 -15.11
C ASN A 548 -27.74 49.97 -14.35
N LEU A 549 -27.70 50.27 -13.05
CA LEU A 549 -28.89 50.44 -12.23
C LEU A 549 -29.49 51.85 -12.33
N SER A 550 -28.69 52.85 -12.73
CA SER A 550 -29.17 54.23 -12.92
C SER A 550 -29.82 54.48 -14.28
N THR A 551 -30.12 53.45 -15.07
CA THR A 551 -30.78 53.63 -16.37
C THR A 551 -32.23 54.09 -16.17
N GLY A 552 -32.51 55.33 -16.53
CA GLY A 552 -33.87 55.85 -16.61
C GLY A 552 -34.67 55.16 -17.71
N ARG A 553 -35.97 54.92 -17.47
CA ARG A 553 -36.87 54.42 -18.53
C ARG A 553 -37.26 55.58 -19.44
N ARG A 554 -36.87 55.54 -20.71
CA ARG A 554 -37.43 56.46 -21.72
C ARG A 554 -38.93 56.21 -21.85
N LEU A 555 -39.73 57.28 -21.93
CA LEU A 555 -41.17 57.18 -22.15
C LEU A 555 -41.43 56.43 -23.46
N ARG A 556 -42.06 55.25 -23.39
CA ARG A 556 -42.43 54.49 -24.59
C ARG A 556 -43.81 54.94 -25.05
N ARG A 557 -43.90 55.40 -26.29
CA ARG A 557 -45.19 55.70 -26.94
C ARG A 557 -45.80 54.37 -27.40
N LYS A 558 -46.92 53.97 -26.79
CA LYS A 558 -47.70 52.83 -27.26
C LYS A 558 -48.42 53.25 -28.53
N VAL A 559 -48.43 52.38 -29.53
CA VAL A 559 -49.26 52.56 -30.71
C VAL A 559 -50.51 51.71 -30.55
N GLU A 560 -51.65 52.21 -31.02
CA GLU A 560 -52.94 51.53 -30.93
C GLU A 560 -52.89 50.15 -31.60
N SER A 561 -53.50 49.16 -30.96
CA SER A 561 -53.54 47.78 -31.46
C SER A 561 -54.69 47.58 -32.45
N SER A 562 -54.38 47.14 -33.67
CA SER A 562 -55.36 46.76 -34.69
C SER A 562 -55.29 45.25 -34.96
N ARG A 563 -56.45 44.62 -35.22
CA ARG A 563 -56.54 43.20 -35.56
C ARG A 563 -56.15 42.91 -37.02
N THR A 564 -56.13 43.94 -37.87
CA THR A 564 -56.03 43.77 -39.33
C THR A 564 -54.78 44.40 -39.93
N HIS A 565 -54.04 45.22 -39.19
CA HIS A 565 -52.79 45.82 -39.65
C HIS A 565 -51.93 46.30 -38.46
N ARG A 566 -50.67 46.66 -38.71
CA ARG A 566 -49.83 47.36 -37.74
C ARG A 566 -49.85 48.86 -38.02
N ASN A 567 -50.11 49.64 -36.97
CA ASN A 567 -50.09 51.10 -37.03
C ASN A 567 -48.63 51.59 -36.99
N ALA A 568 -48.20 52.33 -38.02
CA ALA A 568 -46.87 52.92 -38.09
C ALA A 568 -46.91 54.34 -37.50
N GLY A 569 -46.30 54.53 -36.33
CA GLY A 569 -46.14 55.86 -35.74
C GLY A 569 -44.98 56.62 -36.39
N SER A 570 -45.25 57.80 -36.93
CA SER A 570 -44.23 58.77 -37.34
C SER A 570 -44.05 59.84 -36.25
N MET A 571 -42.88 60.50 -36.20
CA MET A 571 -42.74 61.68 -35.36
C MET A 571 -43.61 62.80 -35.94
N SER A 572 -44.65 63.23 -35.23
CA SER A 572 -45.50 64.37 -35.62
C SER A 572 -44.72 65.68 -35.46
N GLY A 573 -43.88 65.92 -36.46
CA GLY A 573 -42.99 67.06 -36.66
C GLY A 573 -42.47 67.10 -38.11
N ALA A 574 -43.20 66.43 -39.01
CA ALA A 574 -43.24 66.62 -40.45
C ALA A 574 -44.75 66.65 -40.79
N ALA A 575 -45.42 67.81 -40.83
CA ALA A 575 -45.46 68.83 -41.89
C ALA A 575 -46.59 68.59 -42.90
N SER A 576 -47.50 69.56 -43.05
CA SER A 576 -48.10 69.90 -44.36
C SER A 576 -48.93 71.19 -44.26
N ALA A 577 -48.28 72.36 -44.36
CA ALA A 577 -48.97 73.52 -44.91
C ALA A 577 -49.07 73.28 -46.43
N SER A 578 -50.31 73.21 -46.87
CA SER A 578 -50.80 73.24 -48.24
C SER A 578 -50.09 74.26 -49.13
N VAL A 579 -49.83 73.84 -50.36
CA VAL A 579 -49.67 74.68 -51.55
C VAL A 579 -51.00 75.37 -51.86
N SER A 580 -50.98 76.68 -52.12
CA SER A 580 -51.98 77.34 -53.00
C SER A 580 -51.29 78.40 -53.86
N ARG A 581 -51.14 78.06 -55.14
CA ARG A 581 -50.78 78.88 -56.32
C ARG A 581 -49.45 79.62 -56.33
#